data_AF-A0A0A6UJR1-F1
#
_entry.id   AF-A0A0A6UJR1-F1
#
_cell.length_a   1.000
_cell.length_b   1.000
_cell.length_c   1.000
_cell.angle_alpha   90.00
_cell.angle_beta   90.00
_cell.angle_gamma   90.00
#
_symmetry.space_group_name_H-M   'P 1'
#
loop_
_entity.id
_entity.type
_entity.pdbx_description
1 polymer ?
#
loop_
_entity_poly.entity_id
_entity_poly.type
_entity_poly.pdbx_seq_one_letter_code
_entity_poly.pdbx_strand_id
1 'polypeptide(L)' 'MNGTCICRFRWPRLYALIDGVRYEVEPAEADTPTSALFRAWCAGCGAEYTYPFRTVAAQTRAA' A
#
# COMPACT_ATOMS: atom_id res chain seq x y z
N MET A 1 20.87 8.23 -0.36
CA MET A 1 19.90 7.55 0.53
C MET A 1 19.76 8.42 1.77
N ASN A 2 18.68 9.20 1.88
CA ASN A 2 18.43 10.14 2.98
C ASN A 2 17.07 9.68 3.57
N GLY A 3 17.02 8.93 4.68
CA GLY A 3 17.00 9.48 6.06
C GLY A 3 15.81 10.44 6.20
N THR A 4 14.63 10.12 6.73
CA THR A 4 14.23 9.27 7.87
C THR A 4 12.75 8.90 7.64
N CYS A 5 12.35 7.64 7.75
CA CYS A 5 10.97 7.23 7.49
C CYS A 5 10.34 6.71 8.77
N ILE A 6 9.29 7.40 9.20
CA ILE A 6 8.80 7.43 10.58
C ILE A 6 7.26 7.37 10.56
N CYS A 7 6.69 6.61 9.62
CA CYS A 7 5.31 6.72 9.14
C CYS A 7 4.27 7.05 10.24
N ARG A 8 3.96 8.35 10.38
CA ARG A 8 2.72 8.87 10.97
C ARG A 8 2.15 9.93 10.03
N PHE A 9 0.85 9.82 9.78
CA PHE A 9 -0.05 10.72 9.04
C PHE A 9 -0.10 10.74 7.50
N ARG A 10 0.97 10.42 6.74
CA ARG A 10 0.92 10.64 5.27
C ARG A 10 1.39 9.51 4.34
N TRP A 11 1.79 8.34 4.88
CA TRP A 11 2.19 7.13 4.14
C TRP A 11 2.44 7.37 2.63
N PRO A 12 3.63 7.92 2.27
CA PRO A 12 3.80 8.61 0.99
C PRO A 12 3.62 7.71 -0.23
N ARG A 13 4.02 6.44 -0.10
CA ARG A 13 3.76 5.36 -1.05
C ARG A 13 3.70 4.04 -0.31
N LEU A 14 2.62 3.30 -0.52
CA LEU A 14 2.43 1.96 0.01
C LEU A 14 2.50 0.94 -1.12
N TYR A 15 2.99 -0.24 -0.80
CA TYR A 15 2.87 -1.40 -1.67
C TYR A 15 2.39 -2.61 -0.89
N ALA A 16 1.70 -3.52 -1.57
CA ALA A 16 1.41 -4.87 -1.08
C ALA A 16 2.10 -5.89 -1.96
N LEU A 17 2.42 -7.05 -1.38
CA LEU A 17 2.89 -8.22 -2.11
C LEU A 17 1.73 -9.21 -2.23
N ILE A 18 1.27 -9.42 -3.46
CA ILE A 18 0.19 -10.36 -3.79
C ILE A 18 0.79 -11.38 -4.75
N ASP A 19 0.82 -12.66 -4.36
CA ASP A 19 1.42 -13.74 -5.14
C ASP A 19 2.87 -13.46 -5.61
N GLY A 20 3.65 -12.77 -4.77
CA GLY A 20 5.03 -12.39 -5.07
C GLY A 20 5.20 -11.14 -5.95
N VAL A 21 4.10 -10.56 -6.42
CA VAL A 21 4.08 -9.34 -7.24
C VAL A 21 3.82 -8.11 -6.36
N ARG A 22 4.58 -7.03 -6.60
CA ARG A 22 4.39 -5.74 -5.92
C ARG A 22 3.29 -4.93 -6.59
N TYR A 23 2.25 -4.61 -5.84
CA TYR A 23 1.18 -3.72 -6.25
C TYR A 23 1.25 -2.42 -5.47
N GLU A 24 1.05 -1.29 -6.15
CA GLU A 24 0.83 -0.01 -5.46
C GLU A 24 -0.55 -0.04 -4.80
N VAL A 25 -0.60 0.41 -3.55
CA VAL A 25 -1.82 0.47 -2.76
C VAL A 25 -1.98 1.84 -2.11
N GLU A 26 -3.21 2.20 -1.81
CA GLU A 26 -3.54 3.44 -1.10
C GLU A 26 -4.38 3.15 0.15
N PRO A 27 -4.33 3.99 1.18
CA PRO A 27 -5.24 3.91 2.32
C PRO A 27 -6.71 3.84 1.89
N ALA A 28 -7.49 3.00 2.57
CA ALA A 28 -8.93 2.90 2.39
C ALA A 28 -9.63 3.28 3.72
N GLU A 29 -10.85 3.78 3.62
CA GLU A 29 -11.66 4.15 4.79
C GLU A 29 -12.24 2.92 5.52
N ALA A 30 -12.41 1.81 4.81
CA ALA A 30 -12.96 0.57 5.32
C ALA A 30 -12.16 -0.64 4.83
N ASP A 31 -12.32 -1.76 5.53
CA ASP A 31 -11.70 -3.04 5.15
C ASP A 31 -12.07 -3.43 3.73
N THR A 32 -11.05 -3.81 2.97
CA THR A 32 -11.21 -4.37 1.62
C THR A 32 -10.78 -5.84 1.64
N PRO A 33 -11.20 -6.65 0.65
CA PRO A 33 -10.69 -8.00 0.50
C PRO A 33 -9.16 -8.04 0.45
N THR A 34 -8.53 -7.03 -0.14
CA THR A 34 -7.08 -6.94 -0.22
C THR A 34 -6.45 -6.68 1.15
N SER A 35 -6.98 -5.75 1.95
CA SER A 35 -6.43 -5.47 3.28
C SER A 35 -6.72 -6.56 4.30
N ALA A 36 -7.75 -7.38 4.08
CA ALA A 36 -8.05 -8.54 4.91
C ALA A 36 -7.11 -9.73 4.64
N LEU A 37 -6.62 -9.88 3.41
CA LEU A 37 -5.83 -11.04 2.98
C LEU A 37 -4.33 -10.77 2.92
N PHE A 38 -3.93 -9.52 2.70
CA PHE A 38 -2.54 -9.15 2.45
C PHE A 38 -2.09 -8.06 3.42
N ARG A 39 -0.78 -7.92 3.53
CA ARG A 39 -0.14 -6.83 4.27
C ARG A 39 0.37 -5.77 3.31
N ALA A 40 0.45 -4.54 3.80
CA ALA A 40 1.02 -3.42 3.07
C ALA A 40 2.25 -2.87 3.80
N TRP A 41 3.15 -2.26 3.05
CA TRP A 41 4.39 -1.69 3.57
C TRP A 41 4.68 -0.34 2.92
N CYS A 42 5.38 0.53 3.65
CA CYS A 42 5.91 1.76 3.10
C CYS A 42 7.03 1.47 2.09
N ALA A 43 6.92 1.99 0.87
CA ALA A 43 7.96 1.86 -0.15
C ALA A 43 9.27 2.59 0.22
N GLY A 44 9.20 3.59 1.12
CA GLY A 44 10.35 4.38 1.55
C GLY A 44 11.19 3.73 2.67
N CYS A 45 10.58 2.92 3.53
CA CYS A 45 11.30 2.32 4.67
C CYS A 45 10.89 0.94 5.12
N GLY A 46 9.92 0.31 4.44
CA GLY A 46 9.48 -1.04 4.78
C GLY A 46 8.69 -1.16 6.08
N ALA A 47 8.31 -0.04 6.72
CA ALA A 47 7.39 -0.09 7.85
C ALA A 47 6.04 -0.71 7.42
N GLU A 48 5.52 -1.66 8.21
CA GLU A 48 4.24 -2.30 7.95
C GLU A 48 3.08 -1.32 8.19
N TYR A 49 2.15 -1.29 7.25
CA TYR A 49 0.92 -0.51 7.30
C TYR A 49 -0.22 -1.39 7.81
N THR A 50 -0.77 -1.05 8.98
CA THR A 50 -1.73 -1.89 9.73
C THR A 50 -3.19 -1.45 9.59
N TYR A 51 -3.48 -0.54 8.66
CA TYR A 51 -4.83 0.00 8.44
C TYR A 51 -5.40 -0.52 7.11
N PRO A 52 -6.71 -0.33 6.84
CA PRO A 52 -7.28 -0.72 5.56
C PRO A 52 -6.61 0.00 4.39
N PHE A 53 -6.46 -0.75 3.29
CA PHE A 53 -5.89 -0.27 2.03
C PHE A 53 -6.59 -0.96 0.86
N ARG A 54 -6.47 -0.37 -0.33
CA ARG A 54 -6.93 -0.96 -1.58
C ARG A 54 -5.83 -0.87 -2.63
N THR A 55 -5.85 -1.78 -3.60
CA THR A 55 -4.97 -1.64 -4.77
C THR A 55 -5.34 -0.39 -5.54
N VAL A 56 -4.31 0.37 -5.95
CA VAL A 56 -4.51 1.42 -6.95
C VAL A 56 -4.79 0.67 -8.24
N ALA A 57 -6.05 0.62 -8.66
CA ALA A 57 -6.37 0.10 -9.98
C ALA A 57 -5.54 0.89 -10.98
N ALA A 58 -4.62 0.24 -11.68
CA ALA A 58 -4.08 0.81 -12.91
C ALA A 58 -5.33 1.09 -13.74
N GLN A 59 -5.67 2.37 -13.93
CA GLN A 59 -6.85 2.77 -14.67
C GLN A 59 -6.83 1.94 -15.94
N THR A 60 -7.76 1.00 -16.04
CA THR A 60 -7.99 0.27 -17.26
C THR A 60 -8.33 1.37 -18.25
N ARG A 61 -7.37 1.77 -19.08
CA ARG A 61 -7.66 2.55 -20.28
C ARG A 61 -8.59 1.65 -21.06
N ALA A 62 -9.89 1.86 -20.88
CA ALA A 62 -10.89 1.40 -21.81
C ALA A 62 -10.50 2.04 -23.14
N ALA A 63 -10.04 1.18 -24.05
CA ALA A 63 -9.81 1.52 -25.45
C ALA A 63 -11.13 1.43 -26.21
#